data_AF-A0A6J4L3Z1-F1
#
_entry.id   AF-A0A6J4L3Z1-F1
#
_cell.length_a   1.000
_cell.length_b   1.000
_cell.length_c   1.000
_cell.angle_alpha   90.00
_cell.angle_beta   90.00
_cell.angle_gamma   90.00
#
_symmetry.space_group_name_H-M   'P 1'
#
loop_
_entity.id
_entity.type
_entity.pdbx_description
1 polymer ?
#
loop_
_entity_poly.entity_id
_entity_poly.type
_entity_poly.pdbx_seq_one_letter_code
_entity_poly.pdbx_strand_id
1 'polypeptide(L)' 'MGIRKYKPTTPGRRGSSVADFAEITRSEPEKSLVRPL' A
#
# COMPACT_ATOMS: atom_id res chain seq x y z
N MET A 1 7.26 -6.99 -3.85
CA MET A 1 6.36 -5.82 -4.11
C MET A 1 6.94 -4.89 -5.18
N GLY A 2 6.24 -4.70 -6.29
CA GLY A 2 6.53 -3.68 -7.31
C GLY A 2 5.97 -2.30 -6.98
N ILE A 3 6.27 -1.33 -7.84
CA ILE A 3 5.88 0.09 -7.69
C ILE A 3 4.82 0.43 -8.73
N ARG A 4 3.63 0.84 -8.28
CA ARG A 4 2.57 1.38 -9.14
C ARG A 4 2.62 2.91 -9.13
N LYS A 5 2.96 3.50 -10.28
CA LYS A 5 2.93 4.96 -10.49
C LYS A 5 1.51 5.43 -10.78
N TYR A 6 1.08 6.53 -10.16
CA TYR A 6 -0.25 7.09 -10.42
C TYR A 6 -0.28 7.87 -11.73
N LYS A 7 -1.45 7.86 -12.39
CA LYS A 7 -1.74 8.85 -13.44
C LYS A 7 -1.91 10.23 -12.79
N PRO A 8 -1.39 11.31 -13.39
CA PRO A 8 -1.45 12.65 -12.83
C PRO A 8 -2.85 13.30 -13.00
N THR A 9 -3.88 12.71 -12.41
CA THR A 9 -5.27 13.21 -12.49
C THR A 9 -5.55 14.38 -11.54
N THR A 10 -4.65 14.63 -10.58
CA THR A 10 -4.65 15.79 -9.69
C THR A 10 -3.22 16.28 -9.47
N PRO A 11 -3.00 17.55 -9.08
CA PRO A 11 -1.66 18.08 -8.80
C PRO A 11 -0.87 17.28 -7.77
N GLY A 12 -1.51 16.88 -6.68
CA GLY A 12 -0.90 16.07 -5.62
C GLY A 12 -0.58 14.63 -6.02
N ARG A 13 -1.15 14.13 -7.13
CA ARG A 13 -0.81 12.82 -7.70
C ARG A 13 0.34 12.85 -8.70
N ARG A 14 0.88 14.03 -9.05
CA ARG A 14 2.04 14.12 -9.94
C ARG A 14 3.29 13.59 -9.24
N GLY A 15 3.98 12.65 -9.88
CA GLY A 15 5.20 12.05 -9.34
C GLY A 15 4.99 11.09 -8.18
N SER A 16 3.75 10.88 -7.71
CA SER A 16 3.47 9.95 -6.62
C SER A 16 3.37 8.50 -7.10
N SER A 17 3.71 7.58 -6.21
CA SER A 17 3.65 6.14 -6.44
C SER A 17 3.25 5.41 -5.15
N VAL A 18 2.82 4.16 -5.30
CA VAL A 18 2.51 3.25 -4.19
C VAL A 18 3.10 1.89 -4.45
N ALA A 19 3.29 1.10 -3.39
CA ALA A 19 3.54 -0.32 -3.54
C ALA A 19 2.33 -1.00 -4.20
N ASP A 20 2.59 -2.04 -4.99
CA ASP A 20 1.54 -2.82 -5.66
C ASP A 20 0.90 -3.88 -4.76
N PHE A 21 1.54 -4.20 -3.62
CA PHE A 21 1.09 -5.19 -2.65
C PHE A 21 0.78 -6.59 -3.24
N ALA A 22 1.41 -6.95 -4.37
CA ALA A 22 1.09 -8.18 -5.09
C ALA A 22 1.34 -9.48 -4.28
N GLU A 23 2.24 -9.42 -3.30
CA GLU A 23 2.58 -10.54 -2.41
C GLU A 23 1.71 -10.58 -1.13
N ILE A 24 0.93 -9.53 -0.84
CA ILE A 24 0.07 -9.51 0.35
C ILE A 24 -1.16 -10.37 0.08
N THR A 25 -1.25 -11.49 0.79
CA THR A 25 -2.36 -12.45 0.66
C THR A 25 -3.52 -12.16 1.62
N ARG A 26 -3.32 -11.36 2.67
CA ARG A 26 -4.33 -11.01 3.68
C ARG A 26 -4.16 -9.57 4.16
N SER A 27 -5.27 -8.86 4.34
CA SER A 27 -5.30 -7.44 4.73
C SER A 27 -5.41 -7.19 6.24
N GLU A 28 -5.76 -8.21 7.02
CA GLU A 28 -5.99 -8.11 8.46
C GLU A 28 -5.00 -8.99 9.23
N PRO A 29 -4.38 -8.47 10.31
CA PRO A 29 -3.46 -9.25 11.13
C PRO A 29 -4.21 -10.23 12.03
N GLU A 30 -3.48 -11.23 12.50
CA GLU A 30 -4.00 -12.19 13.49
C GLU A 30 -4.14 -11.51 14.86
N LYS A 31 -5.37 -11.39 15.37
CA LYS A 31 -5.69 -10.58 16.57
C LYS A 31 -4.90 -11.02 17.80
N SER A 32 -4.68 -12.32 17.96
CA SER A 32 -3.93 -12.88 19.09
C SER A 32 -2.44 -12.51 19.10
N LEU A 33 -1.90 -12.08 17.95
CA LEU A 33 -0.48 -11.76 17.78
C LEU A 33 -0.17 -10.25 17.78
N VAL A 34 -1.18 -9.39 17.89
CA VAL A 34 -1.02 -7.92 17.87
C VAL A 34 -0.82 -7.37 19.29
N ARG A 35 0.04 -6.34 19.43
CA ARG A 35 0.27 -5.60 20.68
C ARG A 35 0.07 -4.10 20.45
N PRO A 36 -0.22 -3.30 21.51
CA PRO A 36 -0.24 -1.84 21.43
C PRO A 36 1.12 -1.29 20.96
N LEU A 37 1.07 -0.16 20.24
CA LEU A 37 2.21 0.57 19.69
C LEU A 37 2.53 1.80 20.53
#